data_AF-A0A0L0RZ00-F1
#
_entry.id   AF-A0A0L0RZ00-F1
#
_cell.length_a   1.000
_cell.length_b   1.000
_cell.length_c   1.000
_cell.angle_alpha   90.00
_cell.angle_beta   90.00
_cell.angle_gamma   90.00
#
_symmetry.space_group_name_H-M   'P 1'
#
loop_
_entity.id
_entity.type
_entity.pdbx_description
1 polymer ?
#
loop_
_entity_poly.entity_id
_entity_poly.type
_entity_poly.pdbx_seq_one_letter_code
_entity_poly.pdbx_strand_id
1 'polypeptide(L)'
;MSNFQNLLLDATGRVKLADFGVSEVFRMAWEAEPHRSRGLCGSEPYIAPEAFVEPSYDARGLDIWATGIIFYALVYQGIPWRHAMADDPNYATYLAARQSAEDQYARDHPDAAPPGTPPAPYGGYEALRPAVLRLPRT
;
A
#
# COMPACT_ATOMS: atom_id res chain seq x y z
N MET A 1 -11.01 9.23 -1.44
CA MET A 1 -10.92 9.45 -2.90
C MET A 1 -9.44 9.50 -3.24
N SER A 2 -8.94 8.56 -4.04
CA SER A 2 -7.60 8.67 -4.64
C SER A 2 -7.80 8.61 -6.14
N ASN A 3 -7.98 9.76 -6.77
CA ASN A 3 -7.87 9.94 -8.21
C ASN A 3 -6.38 10.28 -8.48
N PHE A 4 -5.83 9.96 -9.66
CA PHE A 4 -4.50 10.43 -10.12
C PHE A 4 -4.25 11.94 -9.92
N GLN A 5 -5.31 12.71 -9.65
CA GLN A 5 -5.31 14.13 -9.27
C GLN A 5 -4.41 14.48 -8.07
N ASN A 6 -4.06 13.53 -7.20
CA ASN A 6 -3.27 13.82 -5.98
C ASN A 6 -1.75 13.65 -6.18
N LEU A 7 -1.29 13.35 -7.41
CA LEU A 7 0.12 13.32 -7.78
C LEU A 7 0.43 14.45 -8.75
N LEU A 8 1.16 15.46 -8.26
CA LEU A 8 1.61 16.59 -9.08
C LEU A 8 3.02 16.34 -9.59
N LEU A 9 3.29 16.81 -10.81
CA LEU A 9 4.64 16.85 -11.38
C LEU A 9 5.16 18.28 -11.36
N ASP A 10 6.39 18.47 -10.87
CA ASP A 10 7.07 19.75 -11.07
C ASP A 10 7.70 19.87 -12.46
N ALA A 11 8.18 21.06 -12.81
CA ALA A 11 8.79 21.33 -14.11
C ALA A 11 10.05 20.48 -14.41
N THR A 12 10.59 19.79 -13.39
CA THR A 12 11.74 18.88 -13.52
C THR A 12 11.32 17.40 -13.54
N GLY A 13 10.01 17.12 -13.55
CA GLY A 13 9.46 15.77 -13.57
C GLY A 13 9.45 15.07 -12.21
N ARG A 14 9.62 15.79 -11.09
CA ARG A 14 9.52 15.17 -9.76
C ARG A 14 8.08 15.08 -9.31
N VAL A 15 7.72 13.93 -8.77
CA VAL A 15 6.39 13.66 -8.20
C VAL A 15 6.26 14.30 -6.82
N LYS A 16 5.12 14.95 -6.57
CA LYS A 16 4.74 15.53 -5.28
C LYS A 16 3.32 15.06 -4.93
N LEU A 17 3.14 14.59 -3.70
CA LEU A 17 1.81 14.32 -3.16
C LEU A 17 1.08 15.64 -2.90
N ALA A 18 -0.19 15.69 -3.26
CA ALA A 18 -1.09 16.80 -3.01
C ALA A 18 -2.40 16.30 -2.40
N ASP A 19 -3.16 17.24 -1.83
CA ASP A 19 -4.47 17.00 -1.22
C ASP A 19 -4.46 16.03 -0.01
N PHE A 20 -4.19 16.60 1.16
CA PHE A 20 -4.27 15.91 2.45
C PHE A 20 -5.63 16.10 3.14
N GLY A 21 -6.66 16.55 2.41
CA GLY A 21 -7.98 16.89 2.99
C GLY A 21 -8.72 15.71 3.63
N VAL A 22 -8.31 14.48 3.30
CA VAL A 22 -8.86 13.23 3.82
C VAL A 22 -7.79 12.33 4.48
N SER A 23 -6.60 12.87 4.76
CA SER A 23 -5.53 12.11 5.40
C SER A 23 -5.81 11.88 6.89
N GLU A 24 -5.41 10.71 7.39
CA GLU A 24 -5.56 10.33 8.80
C GLU A 24 -4.18 10.20 9.47
N VAL A 25 -4.09 10.63 10.74
CA VAL A 25 -2.89 10.41 11.54
C VAL A 25 -2.94 8.99 12.11
N PHE A 26 -2.23 8.07 11.46
CA PHE A 26 -2.18 6.67 11.89
C PHE A 26 -1.27 6.44 13.12
N ARG A 27 -0.46 7.41 13.53
CA ARG A 27 0.41 7.31 14.72
C ARG A 27 0.85 8.69 15.20
N MET A 28 0.68 8.96 16.49
CA MET A 28 1.21 10.17 17.12
C MET A 28 2.68 9.98 17.54
N ALA A 29 3.41 11.09 17.67
CA ALA A 29 4.85 11.07 17.98
C ALA A 29 5.19 10.40 19.33
N TRP A 30 4.23 10.35 20.26
CA TRP A 30 4.39 9.74 21.59
C TRP A 30 3.92 8.28 21.66
N GLU A 31 3.37 7.73 20.58
CA GLU A 31 2.83 6.37 20.56
C GLU A 31 3.85 5.38 20.03
N ALA A 32 3.90 4.18 20.61
CA ALA A 32 4.72 3.08 20.12
C ALA A 32 4.07 2.40 18.90
N GLU A 33 2.77 2.18 18.98
CA GLU A 33 2.00 1.41 18.00
C GLU A 33 1.10 2.31 17.14
N PRO A 34 0.92 1.96 15.86
CA PRO A 34 -0.01 2.67 14.98
C PRO A 34 -1.47 2.32 15.29
N HIS A 35 -2.35 3.30 15.08
CA HIS A 35 -3.79 3.11 15.05
C HIS A 35 -4.24 2.47 13.74
N ARG A 36 -5.28 1.63 13.83
CA ARG A 36 -5.97 1.09 12.65
C ARG A 36 -7.06 2.07 12.21
N SER A 37 -7.15 2.29 10.91
CA SER A 37 -8.19 3.10 10.29
C SER A 37 -9.50 2.31 10.17
N ARG A 38 -10.62 3.03 10.08
CA ARG A 38 -11.97 2.46 9.95
C ARG A 38 -12.77 3.19 8.88
N GLY A 39 -13.73 2.48 8.31
CA GLY A 39 -14.61 3.01 7.26
C GLY A 39 -13.97 2.94 5.88
N LEU A 40 -14.80 2.90 4.85
CA LEU A 40 -14.34 2.82 3.47
C LEU A 40 -14.09 4.23 2.94
N CYS A 41 -12.84 4.55 2.64
CA CYS A 41 -12.45 5.81 2.03
C CYS A 41 -11.49 5.56 0.86
N GLY A 42 -11.67 6.27 -0.25
CA GLY A 42 -10.85 6.03 -1.44
C GLY A 42 -11.64 6.24 -2.72
N SER A 43 -10.98 6.03 -3.85
CA SER A 43 -11.67 5.81 -5.12
C SER A 43 -11.56 4.32 -5.39
N GLU A 44 -12.68 3.66 -5.67
CA GLU A 44 -12.83 2.20 -5.74
C GLU A 44 -11.66 1.42 -6.37
N PRO A 45 -11.07 1.81 -7.52
CA PRO A 45 -10.01 1.01 -8.13
C PRO A 45 -8.68 0.99 -7.36
N TYR A 46 -8.46 1.95 -6.46
CA TYR A 46 -7.22 2.07 -5.68
C TYR A 46 -7.39 1.60 -4.24
N ILE A 47 -8.60 1.20 -3.83
CA ILE A 47 -8.84 0.68 -2.50
C ILE A 47 -8.33 -0.76 -2.45
N ALA A 48 -7.59 -1.09 -1.39
CA ALA A 48 -7.07 -2.42 -1.14
C ALA A 48 -8.18 -3.41 -0.74
N PRO A 49 -8.07 -4.70 -1.11
CA PRO A 49 -9.11 -5.70 -0.85
C PRO A 49 -9.50 -5.79 0.63
N GLU A 50 -8.54 -5.69 1.55
CA GLU A 50 -8.77 -5.76 2.99
C GLU A 50 -9.67 -4.64 3.52
N ALA A 51 -9.67 -3.46 2.89
CA ALA A 51 -10.48 -2.34 3.32
C ALA A 51 -11.98 -2.53 3.05
N PHE A 52 -12.33 -3.45 2.12
CA PHE A 52 -13.71 -3.82 1.84
C PHE A 52 -14.25 -4.89 2.81
N VAL A 53 -13.37 -5.69 3.42
CA VAL A 53 -13.73 -6.88 4.19
C VAL A 53 -13.52 -6.67 5.69
N GLU A 54 -12.43 -6.01 6.07
CA GLU A 54 -12.06 -5.84 7.47
C GLU A 54 -12.75 -4.63 8.11
N PRO A 55 -13.25 -4.75 9.35
CA PRO A 55 -13.84 -3.62 10.07
C PRO A 55 -12.82 -2.54 10.45
N SER A 56 -11.53 -2.89 10.46
CA SER A 56 -10.42 -1.96 10.65
C SER A 56 -9.17 -2.51 9.99
N TYR A 57 -8.37 -1.64 9.38
CA TYR A 57 -7.22 -2.00 8.55
C TYR A 57 -6.01 -1.10 8.85
N ASP A 58 -4.82 -1.50 8.38
CA ASP A 58 -3.62 -0.67 8.45
C ASP A 58 -3.55 0.26 7.23
N ALA A 59 -3.68 1.57 7.47
CA ALA A 59 -3.65 2.58 6.40
C ALA A 59 -2.35 2.55 5.57
N ARG A 60 -1.23 2.11 6.17
CA ARG A 60 0.06 2.03 5.46
C ARG A 60 0.03 0.98 4.35
N GLY A 61 -0.64 -0.15 4.59
CA GLY A 61 -0.81 -1.20 3.60
C GLY A 61 -1.64 -0.72 2.41
N LEU A 62 -2.70 0.04 2.69
CA LEU A 62 -3.54 0.70 1.69
C LEU A 62 -2.77 1.66 0.80
N ASP A 63 -1.92 2.51 1.38
CA ASP A 63 -1.13 3.47 0.59
C ASP A 63 -0.13 2.75 -0.34
N ILE A 64 0.48 1.66 0.13
CA ILE A 64 1.38 0.83 -0.68
C ILE A 64 0.60 0.19 -1.83
N TRP A 65 -0.57 -0.37 -1.56
CA TRP A 65 -1.46 -0.95 -2.57
C TRP A 65 -1.85 0.08 -3.63
N ALA A 66 -2.38 1.24 -3.20
CA ALA A 66 -2.81 2.32 -4.09
C ALA A 66 -1.67 2.80 -4.97
N THR A 67 -0.46 2.92 -4.41
CA THR A 67 0.76 3.26 -5.16
C THR A 67 1.08 2.23 -6.25
N GLY A 68 0.87 0.94 -5.98
CA GLY A 68 1.02 -0.12 -6.98
C GLY A 68 0.04 0.01 -8.16
N ILE A 69 -1.23 0.33 -7.87
CA ILE A 69 -2.25 0.57 -8.91
C ILE A 69 -1.92 1.83 -9.73
N ILE A 70 -1.43 2.89 -9.06
CA ILE A 70 -0.94 4.10 -9.72
C ILE A 70 0.20 3.76 -10.68
N PHE A 71 1.20 3.02 -10.21
CA PHE A 71 2.32 2.60 -11.04
C PHE A 71 1.87 1.77 -12.24
N TYR A 72 0.94 0.82 -12.03
CA TYR A 72 0.34 0.05 -13.12
C TYR A 72 -0.26 0.97 -14.18
N ALA A 73 -1.10 1.94 -13.79
CA ALA A 73 -1.74 2.78 -14.80
C ALA A 73 -0.75 3.73 -15.49
N LEU A 74 0.33 4.15 -14.82
CA LEU A 74 1.39 4.93 -15.46
C LEU A 74 2.10 4.11 -16.56
N VAL A 75 2.34 2.82 -16.32
CA VAL A 75 3.03 1.93 -17.27
C VAL A 75 2.11 1.50 -18.41
N TYR A 76 0.88 1.10 -18.08
CA TYR A 76 -0.04 0.45 -19.02
C TYR A 76 -1.14 1.38 -19.55
N GLN A 77 -1.18 2.64 -19.10
CA GLN A 77 -2.15 3.65 -19.51
C GLN A 77 -3.61 3.22 -19.29
N GLY A 78 -3.87 2.46 -18.22
CA GLY A 78 -5.19 1.91 -17.92
C GLY A 78 -5.34 1.45 -16.47
N ILE A 79 -6.59 1.35 -16.01
CA ILE A 79 -6.92 0.82 -14.68
C ILE A 79 -7.11 -0.70 -14.78
N PRO A 80 -6.55 -1.50 -13.87
CA PRO A 80 -6.59 -2.96 -13.98
C PRO A 80 -7.99 -3.56 -13.73
N TRP A 81 -8.80 -2.95 -12.85
CA TRP A 81 -10.13 -3.42 -12.43
C TRP A 81 -10.98 -2.26 -11.88
N ARG A 82 -12.29 -2.47 -11.67
CA ARG A 82 -13.16 -1.45 -11.08
C ARG A 82 -12.96 -1.35 -9.57
N HIS A 83 -12.84 -2.49 -8.91
CA HIS A 83 -12.61 -2.62 -7.48
C HIS A 83 -11.91 -3.96 -7.21
N ALA A 84 -11.08 -4.00 -6.16
CA ALA A 84 -10.23 -5.15 -5.84
C ALA A 84 -11.01 -6.25 -5.07
N MET A 85 -12.09 -6.77 -5.66
CA MET A 85 -12.93 -7.81 -5.05
C MET A 85 -13.19 -8.95 -6.04
N ALA A 86 -13.45 -10.15 -5.52
CA ALA A 86 -13.57 -11.37 -6.33
C ALA A 86 -14.74 -11.37 -7.33
N ASP A 87 -15.69 -10.45 -7.19
CA ASP A 87 -16.80 -10.24 -8.13
C ASP A 87 -16.38 -9.42 -9.37
N ASP A 88 -15.23 -8.73 -9.35
CA ASP A 88 -14.63 -8.13 -10.54
C ASP A 88 -13.86 -9.20 -11.36
N PRO A 89 -14.24 -9.45 -12.62
CA PRO A 89 -13.60 -10.50 -13.44
C PRO A 89 -12.10 -10.32 -13.67
N ASN A 90 -11.62 -9.08 -13.76
CA ASN A 90 -10.20 -8.79 -13.97
C ASN A 90 -9.42 -9.07 -12.68
N TYR A 91 -9.99 -8.68 -11.53
CA TYR A 91 -9.39 -9.00 -10.24
C TYR A 91 -9.38 -10.51 -9.96
N ALA A 92 -10.46 -11.22 -10.29
CA ALA A 92 -10.50 -12.69 -10.19
C ALA A 92 -9.43 -13.36 -11.05
N THR A 93 -9.22 -12.87 -12.27
CA THR A 93 -8.15 -13.34 -13.17
C THR A 93 -6.77 -13.09 -12.57
N TYR A 94 -6.56 -11.90 -11.99
CA TYR A 94 -5.33 -11.56 -11.29
C TYR A 94 -5.06 -12.51 -10.11
N LEU A 95 -6.07 -12.82 -9.28
CA LEU A 95 -5.93 -13.76 -8.17
C LEU A 95 -5.53 -15.17 -8.64
N ALA A 96 -6.17 -15.67 -9.71
CA ALA A 96 -5.84 -16.98 -10.28
C ALA A 96 -4.40 -17.03 -10.83
N ALA A 97 -3.96 -15.96 -11.52
CA ALA A 97 -2.61 -15.83 -12.02
C ALA A 97 -1.59 -15.75 -10.87
N ARG A 98 -1.89 -15.00 -9.82
CA ARG A 98 -1.04 -14.88 -8.62
C ARG A 98 -0.88 -16.22 -7.91
N GLN A 99 -1.97 -16.95 -7.70
CA GLN A 99 -1.93 -18.28 -7.08
C GLN A 99 -1.11 -19.27 -7.91
N SER A 100 -1.29 -19.25 -9.24
CA SER A 100 -0.51 -20.11 -10.14
C SER A 100 1.00 -19.81 -10.06
N ALA A 101 1.38 -18.54 -9.93
CA ALA A 101 2.76 -18.12 -9.76
C ALA A 101 3.33 -18.51 -8.39
N GLU A 102 2.55 -18.38 -7.32
CA GLU A 102 2.91 -18.82 -5.97
C GLU A 102 3.14 -20.35 -5.93
N ASP A 103 2.23 -21.13 -6.53
CA ASP A 103 2.34 -22.59 -6.62
C ASP A 103 3.57 -23.01 -7.43
N GLN A 104 3.87 -22.31 -8.53
CA GLN A 104 5.07 -22.55 -9.32
C GLN A 104 6.32 -22.26 -8.50
N TYR A 105 6.38 -21.12 -7.82
CA TYR A 105 7.52 -20.75 -6.98
C TYR A 105 7.76 -21.77 -5.86
N ALA A 106 6.70 -22.23 -5.19
CA ALA A 106 6.77 -23.21 -4.12
C ALA A 106 7.27 -24.59 -4.63
N ARG A 107 6.87 -24.99 -5.84
CA ARG A 107 7.42 -26.20 -6.48
C ARG A 107 8.90 -26.08 -6.80
N ASP A 108 9.32 -24.91 -7.28
CA ASP A 108 10.71 -24.65 -7.66
C ASP A 108 11.62 -24.46 -6.43
N HIS A 109 11.07 -24.02 -5.29
CA HIS A 109 11.79 -23.72 -4.05
C HIS A 109 11.11 -24.35 -2.82
N PRO A 110 11.20 -25.68 -2.62
CA PRO A 110 10.47 -26.38 -1.56
C PRO A 110 10.91 -26.00 -0.13
N ASP A 111 12.17 -25.55 0.03
CA ASP A 111 12.73 -25.13 1.33
C ASP A 111 12.66 -23.61 1.55
N ALA A 112 12.18 -22.84 0.56
CA ALA A 112 12.07 -21.39 0.70
C ALA A 112 10.77 -21.00 1.41
N ALA A 113 10.84 -19.96 2.23
CA ALA A 113 9.64 -19.34 2.77
C ALA A 113 8.77 -18.79 1.62
N PRO A 114 7.43 -18.81 1.77
CA PRO A 114 6.54 -18.32 0.73
C PRO A 114 6.84 -16.84 0.41
N PRO A 115 6.78 -16.45 -0.87
CA PRO A 115 7.04 -15.08 -1.29
C PRO A 115 6.03 -14.14 -0.64
N GLY A 116 6.50 -13.07 0.00
CA GLY A 116 5.66 -12.15 0.76
C GLY A 116 5.51 -12.48 2.25
N THR A 117 6.14 -13.55 2.75
CA THR A 117 6.41 -13.62 4.20
C THR A 117 7.31 -12.45 4.57
N PRO A 118 6.92 -11.59 5.53
CA PRO A 118 7.85 -10.63 6.06
C PRO A 118 9.04 -11.45 6.58
N PRO A 119 10.28 -11.08 6.20
CA PRO A 119 11.46 -11.77 6.71
C PRO A 119 11.37 -11.82 8.23
N ALA A 120 11.67 -13.00 8.81
CA ALA A 120 11.70 -13.24 10.26
C ALA A 120 12.25 -11.99 10.95
N PRO A 121 11.55 -11.48 11.99
CA PRO A 121 11.58 -10.06 12.35
C PRO A 121 13.00 -9.56 12.31
N TYR A 122 13.35 -8.85 11.23
CA TYR A 122 14.61 -8.16 11.17
C TYR A 122 14.58 -7.21 12.37
N GLY A 123 15.44 -7.48 13.35
CA GLY A 123 15.67 -6.63 14.52
C GLY A 123 16.24 -5.30 14.08
N GLY A 124 15.41 -4.47 13.45
CA GLY A 124 15.85 -3.36 12.63
C GLY A 124 14.80 -2.29 12.36
N TYR A 125 13.55 -2.44 12.82
CA TYR A 125 12.65 -1.28 12.91
C TYR A 125 13.09 -0.30 14.01
N GLU A 126 14.03 -0.68 14.87
CA GLU A 126 14.76 0.24 15.75
C GLU A 126 15.68 1.22 14.98
N ALA A 127 16.04 0.93 13.72
CA ALA A 127 16.88 1.82 12.91
C ALA A 127 16.12 3.01 12.29
N LEU A 128 14.78 2.99 12.35
CA LEU A 128 13.91 4.11 11.97
C LEU A 128 13.32 4.82 13.20
N ARG A 129 14.08 4.87 14.30
CA ARG A 129 13.87 5.93 15.29
C ARG A 129 13.91 7.26 14.52
N PRO A 130 12.94 8.17 14.71
CA PRO A 130 13.07 9.49 14.14
C PRO A 130 14.40 10.03 14.63
N ALA A 131 15.29 10.41 13.71
CA ALA A 131 16.36 11.31 14.03
C ALA A 131 15.66 12.56 14.59
N VAL A 132 15.54 12.62 15.91
CA VAL A 132 15.12 13.82 16.63
C VAL A 132 16.14 14.84 16.19
N LEU A 133 15.73 15.69 15.25
CA LEU A 133 16.48 16.83 14.78
C LEU A 133 16.70 17.70 16.03
N ARG A 134 17.82 17.49 16.72
CA ARG A 134 18.24 18.36 17.81
C ARG A 134 18.60 19.68 17.17
N LEU A 135 17.62 20.59 17.10
CA LEU A 135 17.90 21.99 16.84
C LEU A 135 18.87 22.47 17.93
N PRO A 136 19.96 23.17 17.57
CA PRO A 136 20.85 23.74 18.55
C PRO A 136 20.07 24.75 19.40
N ARG A 137 20.06 24.55 20.72
CA ARG A 137 19.54 25.54 21.66
C ARG A 137 20.50 26.74 21.63
N THR A 138 19.97 27.92 21.32
CA THR A 138 20.59 29.20 21.69
C THR A 138 20.39 29.47 23.18
#